data_AF-A0A1E7GXY0-F1
#
_entry.id   AF-A0A1E7GXY0-F1
#
_cell.length_a   1.000
_cell.length_b   1.000
_cell.length_c   1.000
_cell.angle_alpha   90.00
_cell.angle_beta   90.00
_cell.angle_gamma   90.00
#
_symmetry.space_group_name_H-M   'P 1'
#
loop_
_entity.id
_entity.type
_entity.pdbx_description
1 polymer ?
#
loop_
_entity_poly.entity_id
_entity_poly.type
_entity_poly.pdbx_seq_one_letter_code
_entity_poly.pdbx_strand_id
1 'polypeptide(L)'
;MAHYVMLSTLTDEGRKTLKKNPERLQEVNKEVEAMGAKILVQYAMLGEYDFVTIMEAPDNMTIARISVELGSRGTMHAVTMAAISVDEFIGSLK
;
A
#
# COMPACT_ATOMS: atom_id res chain seq x y z
N MET A 1 7.74 14.69 -2.90
CA MET A 1 7.42 13.45 -2.17
C MET A 1 7.73 12.28 -3.08
N ALA A 2 8.05 11.11 -2.54
CA ALA A 2 8.30 9.92 -3.34
C ALA A 2 6.99 9.13 -3.51
N HIS A 3 6.83 8.48 -4.66
CA HIS A 3 5.67 7.65 -4.97
C HIS A 3 5.98 6.18 -4.67
N TYR A 4 4.96 5.45 -4.23
CA TYR A 4 5.08 4.04 -3.91
C TYR A 4 3.84 3.29 -4.37
N VAL A 5 4.06 2.05 -4.79
CA VAL A 5 3.01 1.09 -5.13
C VAL A 5 3.10 -0.07 -4.15
N MET A 6 1.98 -0.37 -3.50
CA MET A 6 1.83 -1.54 -2.65
C MET A 6 0.79 -2.47 -3.29
N LEU A 7 1.22 -3.66 -3.64
CA LEU A 7 0.34 -4.75 -4.07
C LEU A 7 0.11 -5.66 -2.88
N SER A 8 -1.15 -5.94 -2.54
CA SER A 8 -1.47 -6.78 -1.40
C SER A 8 -2.42 -7.93 -1.74
N THR A 9 -2.16 -9.07 -1.11
CA THR A 9 -2.98 -10.28 -1.18
C THR A 9 -3.37 -10.66 0.24
N LEU A 10 -4.66 -10.84 0.48
CA LEU A 10 -5.19 -11.21 1.78
C LEU A 10 -4.91 -12.69 2.08
N THR A 11 -4.60 -12.95 3.34
CA THR A 11 -4.60 -14.32 3.87
C THR A 11 -6.04 -14.81 4.05
N ASP A 12 -6.22 -16.10 4.35
CA ASP A 12 -7.55 -16.66 4.61
C ASP A 12 -8.28 -15.94 5.75
N GLU A 13 -7.53 -15.52 6.77
CA GLU A 13 -8.05 -14.70 7.86
C GLU A 13 -8.42 -13.30 7.38
N GLY A 14 -7.56 -12.66 6.60
CA GLY A 14 -7.82 -11.35 5.99
C GLY A 14 -9.12 -11.34 5.19
N ARG A 15 -9.35 -12.35 4.35
CA ARG A 15 -10.58 -12.47 3.54
C ARG A 15 -11.84 -12.64 4.40
N LYS A 16 -11.77 -13.46 5.45
CA LYS A 16 -12.88 -13.65 6.39
C LYS A 16 -13.20 -12.35 7.13
N THR A 17 -12.16 -11.64 7.57
CA THR A 17 -12.29 -10.34 8.25
C THR A 17 -12.89 -9.31 7.31
N LEU A 18 -12.39 -9.18 6.09
CA LEU A 18 -12.91 -8.24 5.10
C LEU A 18 -14.38 -8.51 4.78
N LYS A 19 -14.77 -9.79 4.62
CA LYS A 19 -16.16 -10.17 4.35
C LYS A 19 -17.10 -9.80 5.51
N LYS A 20 -16.63 -9.90 6.75
CA LYS A 20 -17.41 -9.57 7.97
C LYS A 20 -17.42 -8.08 8.27
N ASN A 21 -16.31 -7.39 8.00
CA ASN A 21 -16.11 -5.97 8.28
C ASN A 21 -15.38 -5.29 7.10
N PRO A 22 -16.12 -4.90 6.03
CA PRO A 22 -15.54 -4.23 4.87
C PRO A 22 -14.91 -2.87 5.21
N GLU A 23 -15.44 -2.18 6.23
CA GLU A 23 -14.98 -0.85 6.65
C GLU A 23 -13.55 -0.87 7.20
N ARG A 24 -13.03 -2.06 7.55
CA ARG A 24 -11.64 -2.25 7.98
C ARG A 24 -10.63 -1.71 6.97
N LEU A 25 -10.94 -1.72 5.67
CA LEU A 25 -10.07 -1.11 4.65
C LEU A 25 -9.86 0.39 4.88
N GLN A 26 -10.92 1.12 5.26
CA GLN A 26 -10.83 2.56 5.52
C GLN A 26 -10.06 2.86 6.80
N GLU A 27 -10.18 2.02 7.82
CA GLU A 27 -9.40 2.14 9.05
C GLU A 27 -7.91 1.98 8.78
N VAL A 28 -7.52 0.94 8.03
CA VAL A 28 -6.13 0.72 7.63
C VAL A 28 -5.59 1.94 6.86
N ASN A 29 -6.40 2.53 5.98
CA ASN A 29 -5.99 3.72 5.24
C ASN A 29 -5.69 4.91 6.17
N LYS A 30 -6.51 5.14 7.20
CA LYS A 30 -6.26 6.19 8.22
C LYS A 30 -5.00 5.93 9.03
N GLU A 31 -4.73 4.66 9.35
CA GLU A 31 -3.51 4.29 10.08
C GLU A 31 -2.25 4.52 9.22
N VAL A 32 -2.30 4.23 7.91
CA VAL A 32 -1.23 4.55 6.96
C VAL A 32 -0.97 6.06 6.89
N GLU A 33 -2.03 6.86 6.86
CA GLU A 33 -1.95 8.33 6.90
C GLU A 33 -1.34 8.85 8.20
N ALA A 34 -1.72 8.28 9.34
CA ALA A 34 -1.14 8.62 10.64
C ALA A 34 0.36 8.28 10.74
N MET A 35 0.83 7.30 9.96
CA MET A 35 2.25 6.91 9.87
C MET A 35 3.06 7.79 8.90
N GLY A 36 2.44 8.79 8.26
CA GLY A 36 3.13 9.78 7.43
C GLY A 36 3.17 9.45 5.94
N ALA A 37 2.38 8.48 5.47
CA ALA A 37 2.17 8.23 4.04
C ALA A 37 0.74 8.60 3.63
N LYS A 38 0.58 9.29 2.51
CA LYS A 38 -0.72 9.67 1.97
C LYS A 38 -1.16 8.67 0.92
N ILE A 39 -2.37 8.10 1.06
CA ILE A 39 -2.92 7.25 0.01
C ILE A 39 -3.48 8.13 -1.10
N LEU A 40 -2.97 7.96 -2.32
CA LEU A 40 -3.47 8.66 -3.50
C LEU A 40 -4.70 7.94 -4.07
N VAL A 41 -4.59 6.61 -4.19
CA VAL A 41 -5.69 5.78 -4.68
C VAL A 41 -5.49 4.33 -4.24
N GLN A 42 -6.61 3.62 -4.07
CA GLN A 42 -6.63 2.20 -3.79
C GLN A 42 -7.71 1.54 -4.64
N TYR A 43 -7.38 0.41 -5.27
CA TYR A 43 -8.32 -0.39 -6.05
C TYR A 43 -8.35 -1.83 -5.53
N ALA A 44 -9.54 -2.41 -5.46
CA ALA A 44 -9.71 -3.85 -5.38
C ALA A 44 -9.50 -4.44 -6.78
N MET A 45 -8.69 -5.49 -6.87
CA MET A 45 -8.25 -6.08 -8.13
C MET A 45 -8.82 -7.49 -8.29
N LEU A 46 -9.04 -7.90 -9.54
CA LEU A 46 -9.55 -9.23 -9.89
C LEU A 46 -8.45 -10.05 -10.56
N GLY A 47 -7.32 -10.22 -9.85
CA GLY A 47 -6.13 -10.88 -10.37
C GLY A 47 -5.29 -11.53 -9.28
N GLU A 48 -3.97 -11.60 -9.49
CA GLU A 48 -3.02 -12.20 -8.55
C GLU A 48 -3.00 -11.50 -7.18
N TYR A 49 -3.25 -10.19 -7.18
CA TYR A 49 -3.35 -9.35 -5.99
C TYR A 49 -4.81 -8.99 -5.73
N ASP A 50 -5.16 -8.89 -4.45
CA ASP A 50 -6.50 -8.47 -4.02
C ASP A 50 -6.63 -6.94 -4.07
N PHE A 51 -5.53 -6.20 -3.83
CA PHE A 51 -5.51 -4.74 -3.91
C PHE A 51 -4.23 -4.18 -4.53
N VAL A 52 -4.37 -3.01 -5.15
CA VAL A 52 -3.27 -2.09 -5.46
C VAL A 52 -3.51 -0.77 -4.73
N THR A 53 -2.50 -0.29 -4.02
CA THR A 53 -2.52 1.00 -3.34
C THR A 53 -1.36 1.85 -3.85
N ILE A 54 -1.66 3.04 -4.35
CA ILE A 54 -0.67 4.05 -4.73
C ILE A 54 -0.64 5.09 -3.64
N MET A 55 0.56 5.40 -3.14
CA MET A 55 0.74 6.30 -2.01
C MET A 55 1.97 7.20 -2.18
N GLU A 56 1.95 8.34 -1.52
CA GLU A 56 3.09 9.25 -1.37
C GLU A 56 3.66 9.16 0.05
N ALA A 57 4.97 9.25 0.18
CA ALA A 57 5.63 9.35 1.48
C ALA A 57 6.87 10.25 1.39
N PRO A 58 7.38 10.78 2.51
CA PRO A 58 8.58 11.61 2.50
C PRO A 58 9.83 10.84 2.08
N ASP A 59 9.94 9.55 2.46
CA ASP A 59 11.12 8.72 2.20
C ASP A 59 10.83 7.21 2.25
N ASN A 60 11.82 6.40 1.83
CA ASN A 60 11.73 4.93 1.81
C ASN A 60 11.57 4.34 3.21
N MET A 61 12.13 5.00 4.24
CA MET A 61 12.10 4.49 5.61
C MET A 61 10.69 4.55 6.19
N THR A 62 9.91 5.55 5.82
CA THR A 62 8.51 5.70 6.20
C THR A 62 7.69 4.54 5.66
N ILE A 63 7.86 4.21 4.38
CA ILE A 63 7.14 3.10 3.73
C ILE A 63 7.61 1.73 4.20
N ALA A 64 8.90 1.57 4.51
CA ALA A 64 9.41 0.34 5.09
C ALA A 64 8.75 0.04 6.44
N ARG A 65 8.59 1.05 7.30
CA ARG A 65 7.89 0.91 8.59
C ARG A 65 6.42 0.53 8.41
N ILE A 66 5.72 1.21 7.49
CA ILE A 66 4.32 0.89 7.16
C ILE A 66 4.19 -0.55 6.66
N SER A 67 5.10 -0.99 5.79
CA SER A 67 5.07 -2.35 5.24
C SER A 67 5.25 -3.41 6.32
N VAL A 68 6.15 -3.18 7.28
CA VAL A 68 6.34 -4.08 8.44
C VAL A 68 5.12 -4.06 9.37
N GLU A 69 4.60 -2.88 9.70
CA GLU A 69 3.44 -2.72 10.58
C GLU A 69 2.20 -3.42 10.02
N LEU A 70 1.88 -3.20 8.73
CA LEU A 70 0.77 -3.86 8.07
C LEU A 70 0.99 -5.37 7.94
N GLY A 71 2.20 -5.80 7.58
CA GLY A 71 2.55 -7.22 7.44
C GLY A 71 2.52 -7.99 8.76
N SER A 72 2.86 -7.33 9.88
CA SER A 72 2.89 -7.95 11.22
C SER A 72 1.53 -8.46 11.69
N ARG A 73 0.45 -7.96 11.11
CA ARG A 73 -0.94 -8.31 11.46
C ARG A 73 -1.35 -9.68 10.93
N GLY A 74 -0.60 -10.25 9.99
CA GLY A 74 -0.87 -11.58 9.42
C GLY A 74 -2.13 -11.66 8.55
N THR A 75 -2.82 -10.54 8.31
CA THR A 75 -4.05 -10.50 7.50
C THR A 75 -3.77 -10.29 6.01
N MET A 76 -2.55 -9.91 5.64
CA MET A 76 -2.14 -9.70 4.25
C MET A 76 -0.65 -9.95 4.04
N HIS A 77 -0.30 -10.30 2.81
CA HIS A 77 1.04 -10.20 2.26
C HIS A 77 1.13 -8.99 1.34
N ALA A 78 2.24 -8.26 1.37
CA ALA A 78 2.45 -7.09 0.52
C ALA A 78 3.77 -7.16 -0.24
N VAL A 79 3.74 -6.66 -1.47
CA VAL A 79 4.91 -6.29 -2.27
C VAL A 79 4.89 -4.78 -2.42
N THR A 80 5.87 -4.11 -1.82
CA THR A 80 5.98 -2.65 -1.83
C THR A 80 7.16 -2.21 -2.69
N MET A 81 6.91 -1.27 -3.61
CA MET A 81 7.89 -0.79 -4.58
C MET A 81 7.93 0.74 -4.56
N ALA A 82 9.14 1.30 -4.61
CA ALA A 82 9.31 2.71 -4.94
C ALA A 82 8.98 2.91 -6.43
N ALA A 83 8.24 3.98 -6.73
CA ALA A 83 7.84 4.35 -8.08
C ALA A 83 8.45 5.70 -8.44
N ILE A 84 9.07 5.76 -9.61
CA ILE A 84 9.61 7.00 -10.19
C ILE A 84 8.59 7.45 -11.24
N SER A 85 8.22 8.73 -11.23
CA SER A 85 7.33 9.25 -12.25
C SER A 85 7.98 9.17 -13.64
N VAL A 86 7.17 9.01 -14.68
CA VAL A 86 7.69 8.94 -16.06
C VAL A 86 8.46 10.22 -16.41
N ASP A 87 7.98 11.38 -15.94
CA ASP A 87 8.62 12.68 -16.18
C ASP A 87 10.02 12.77 -15.52
N GLU A 88 10.15 12.36 -14.25
CA GLU A 88 11.46 12.31 -13.56
C GLU A 88 12.40 11.32 -14.23
N PHE A 89 11.88 10.15 -14.62
CA PHE A 89 12.66 9.13 -15.30
C PHE A 89 13.21 9.64 -16.64
N ILE A 90 12.36 10.26 -17.48
CA ILE A 90 12.79 10.88 -18.75
C ILE A 90 13.81 12.00 -18.48
N GLY A 91 13.59 12.81 -17.44
CA GLY A 91 14.52 13.87 -17.04
C GLY A 91 15.90 13.34 -16.67
N SER A 92 16.00 12.16 -16.05
CA SER A 92 17.28 11.55 -15.65
C SER A 92 18.13 10.99 -16.80
N LEU A 93 17.52 10.77 -17.97
CA LEU A 93 18.19 10.22 -19.16
C LEU A 93 18.69 11.30 -20.13
N LYS A 94 18.38 12.57 -19.87
CA LYS A 94 18.82 13.73 -20.65
C LYS A 94 19.99 14.41 -19.97
#